data_AF-A0A2E6WQ29-F1
#
_entry.id   AF-A0A2E6WQ29-F1
#
_cell.length_a   1.000
_cell.length_b   1.000
_cell.length_c   1.000
_cell.angle_alpha   90.00
_cell.angle_beta   90.00
_cell.angle_gamma   90.00
#
_symmetry.space_group_name_H-M   'P 1'
#
loop_
_entity.id
_entity.type
_entity.pdbx_description
1 polymer ?
#
loop_
_entity_poly.entity_id
_entity_poly.type
_entity_poly.pdbx_seq_one_letter_code
_entity_poly.pdbx_strand_id
1 'polypeptide(L)'
;MITNLFLGSTLGVLVSSFFVCIFSINLVKLDQEILIKFSQRKIFSSAIFVIIFILCINLIFMIFGLLLSIIYMVFFDNVDRYLILSSNLYFTCFIIILNLLYLFPSIYIFKNFRFSFIIFSLPFIIIFGWIMPFFIS
;
A
#
# COMPACT_ATOMS: atom_id res chain seq x y z
N MET A 1 -21.77 -7.16 1.75
CA MET A 1 -21.47 -5.71 1.71
C MET A 1 -20.67 -5.24 2.92
N ILE A 2 -21.19 -5.31 4.16
CA ILE A 2 -20.44 -4.89 5.37
C ILE A 2 -19.17 -5.73 5.58
N THR A 3 -19.26 -7.05 5.42
CA THR A 3 -18.12 -7.99 5.48
C THR A 3 -17.03 -7.65 4.46
N ASN A 4 -17.42 -7.26 3.25
CA ASN A 4 -16.52 -6.98 2.14
C ASN A 4 -15.78 -5.66 2.35
N LEU A 5 -16.45 -4.67 2.96
CA LEU A 5 -15.84 -3.43 3.41
C LEU A 5 -14.83 -3.66 4.55
N PHE A 6 -15.13 -4.57 5.49
CA PHE A 6 -14.19 -4.99 6.54
C PHE A 6 -12.98 -5.75 5.99
N LEU A 7 -13.17 -6.57 4.95
CA LEU A 7 -12.07 -7.24 4.25
C LEU A 7 -11.17 -6.22 3.53
N GLY A 8 -11.77 -5.25 2.84
CA GLY A 8 -11.05 -4.12 2.27
C GLY A 8 -10.17 -3.36 3.26
N SER A 9 -10.76 -2.99 4.39
CA SER A 9 -10.08 -2.22 5.44
C SER A 9 -8.94 -3.01 6.08
N THR A 10 -9.16 -4.30 6.37
CA THR A 10 -8.14 -5.18 6.95
C THR A 10 -6.99 -5.46 5.99
N LEU A 11 -7.25 -5.69 4.70
CA LEU A 11 -6.21 -5.79 3.68
C LEU A 11 -5.43 -4.48 3.53
N GLY A 12 -6.09 -3.32 3.67
CA GLY A 12 -5.44 -2.02 3.75
C GLY A 12 -4.43 -1.91 4.89
N VAL A 13 -4.79 -2.34 6.09
CA VAL A 13 -3.90 -2.35 7.25
C VAL A 13 -2.75 -3.36 7.09
N LEU A 14 -3.01 -4.50 6.45
CA LEU A 14 -1.98 -5.50 6.16
C LEU A 14 -0.92 -4.93 5.20
N VAL A 15 -1.35 -4.28 4.12
CA VAL A 15 -0.46 -3.63 3.16
C VAL A 15 0.32 -2.48 3.81
N SER A 16 -0.33 -1.66 4.65
CA SER A 16 0.35 -0.56 5.33
C SER A 16 1.46 -1.04 6.26
N SER A 17 1.25 -2.14 6.98
CA SER A 17 2.28 -2.74 7.83
C SER A 17 3.49 -3.19 7.02
N PHE A 18 3.27 -3.79 5.84
CA PHE A 18 4.33 -4.19 4.93
C PHE A 18 5.10 -2.99 4.37
N PHE A 19 4.38 -1.92 4.03
CA PHE A 19 4.97 -0.66 3.56
C PHE A 19 5.85 0.00 4.64
N VAL A 20 5.37 0.04 5.89
CA VAL A 20 6.13 0.58 7.04
C VAL A 20 7.40 -0.23 7.29
N CYS A 21 7.33 -1.56 7.24
CA CYS A 21 8.51 -2.43 7.40
C CYS A 21 9.57 -2.16 6.33
N ILE A 22 9.19 -2.12 5.05
CA ILE A 22 10.15 -1.90 3.96
C ILE A 22 10.67 -0.46 3.97
N PHE A 23 9.83 0.54 4.27
CA PHE A 23 10.28 1.91 4.44
C PHE A 23 11.33 2.02 5.55
N SER A 24 11.13 1.33 6.67
CA SER A 24 12.10 1.26 7.76
C SER A 24 13.42 0.61 7.33
N ILE A 25 13.38 -0.48 6.55
CA ILE A 25 14.58 -1.11 5.99
C ILE A 25 15.32 -0.17 5.02
N ASN A 26 14.59 0.55 4.17
CA ASN A 26 15.19 1.52 3.24
C ASN A 26 15.75 2.75 3.97
N LEU A 27 15.15 3.16 5.08
CA LEU A 27 15.70 4.18 5.97
C LEU A 27 17.03 3.75 6.57
N VAL A 28 17.18 2.50 6.98
CA VAL A 28 18.47 1.98 7.51
C VAL A 28 19.54 1.93 6.41
N LYS A 29 19.13 1.77 5.14
CA LYS A 29 20.03 1.79 3.97
C LYS A 29 20.31 3.20 3.41
N LEU A 30 19.70 4.25 3.97
CA LEU A 30 20.02 5.64 3.60
C LEU A 30 21.38 6.03 4.18
N ASP A 31 21.98 7.04 3.55
CA ASP A 31 23.31 7.53 3.90
C ASP A 31 23.40 7.90 5.40
N GLN A 32 24.45 7.45 6.09
CA GLN A 32 24.56 7.59 7.55
C GLN A 32 24.51 9.06 7.99
N GLU A 33 25.03 9.98 7.19
CA GLU A 33 24.99 11.42 7.47
C GLU A 33 23.57 12.00 7.50
N ILE A 34 22.68 11.50 6.63
CA ILE A 34 21.28 11.94 6.56
C ILE A 34 20.51 11.40 7.77
N LEU A 35 20.74 10.14 8.15
CA LEU A 35 20.17 9.51 9.35
C LEU A 35 20.56 10.27 10.62
N ILE A 36 21.83 10.67 10.76
CA ILE A 36 22.30 11.43 11.93
C ILE A 36 21.62 12.81 12.00
N LYS A 37 21.48 13.51 10.86
CA LYS A 37 20.73 14.79 10.80
C LYS A 37 19.26 14.65 11.20
N PHE A 38 18.60 13.56 10.81
CA PHE A 38 17.22 13.28 11.20
C PHE A 38 17.09 12.89 12.67
N SER A 39 18.01 12.06 13.18
CA SER A 39 18.06 11.62 14.59
C SER A 39 18.27 12.79 15.55
N GLN A 40 19.11 13.76 15.18
CA GLN A 40 19.37 14.95 16.01
C GLN A 40 18.15 15.87 16.17
N ARG A 41 17.11 15.74 15.34
CA ARG A 41 15.85 16.46 15.53
C ARG A 41 15.04 15.77 16.62
N LYS A 42 14.97 16.41 17.80
CA LYS A 42 14.23 15.97 19.02
C LYS A 42 12.82 15.41 18.76
N ILE A 43 12.15 15.89 17.70
CA ILE A 43 10.81 15.47 17.28
C ILE A 43 10.79 14.00 16.79
N PHE A 44 11.82 13.55 16.07
CA PHE A 44 11.91 12.19 15.52
C PHE A 44 12.46 11.16 16.52
N SER A 45 13.00 11.61 17.65
CA SER A 45 13.52 10.76 18.72
C SER A 45 12.45 10.23 19.67
N SER A 46 11.22 10.76 19.63
CA SER A 46 10.16 10.39 20.56
C SER A 46 9.41 9.15 20.07
N ALA A 47 9.34 8.11 20.90
CA ALA A 47 8.54 6.91 20.65
C ALA A 47 7.06 7.24 20.38
N ILE A 48 6.53 8.29 21.01
CA ILE A 48 5.15 8.75 20.83
C ILE A 48 4.93 9.24 19.40
N PHE A 49 5.89 9.98 18.84
CA PHE A 49 5.79 10.47 17.47
C PHE A 49 5.77 9.31 16.46
N VAL A 50 6.59 8.28 16.67
CA VAL A 50 6.61 7.07 15.84
C VAL A 50 5.28 6.33 15.91
N ILE A 51 4.70 6.17 17.09
CA ILE A 51 3.39 5.52 17.28
C ILE A 51 2.29 6.29 16.54
N ILE A 52 2.23 7.62 16.69
CA ILE A 52 1.25 8.48 16.00
C ILE A 52 1.44 8.37 14.49
N PHE A 53 2.67 8.40 14.00
CA PHE A 53 2.97 8.28 12.58
C PHE A 53 2.51 6.94 12.00
N ILE A 54 2.78 5.83 12.69
CA ILE A 54 2.32 4.49 12.28
C ILE A 54 0.79 4.43 12.27
N LEU A 55 0.12 4.97 13.29
CA LEU A 55 -1.34 5.03 13.35
C LEU A 55 -1.92 5.84 12.18
N CYS A 56 -1.35 7.01 11.88
CA CYS A 56 -1.78 7.84 10.75
C CYS A 56 -1.63 7.10 9.42
N ILE A 57 -0.50 6.41 9.20
CA ILE A 57 -0.30 5.62 7.97
C ILE A 57 -1.33 4.51 7.87
N ASN A 58 -1.54 3.75 8.96
CA ASN A 58 -2.52 2.66 8.96
C ASN A 58 -3.93 3.15 8.67
N LEU A 59 -4.34 4.29 9.25
CA LEU A 59 -5.65 4.90 8.97
C LEU A 59 -5.80 5.30 7.50
N ILE A 60 -4.77 5.91 6.90
CA ILE A 60 -4.79 6.30 5.48
C ILE A 60 -4.99 5.07 4.60
N PHE A 61 -4.19 4.03 4.80
CA PHE A 61 -4.27 2.82 3.99
C PHE A 61 -5.55 2.01 4.23
N MET A 62 -6.11 2.06 5.44
CA MET A 62 -7.43 1.49 5.74
C MET A 62 -8.52 2.20 4.91
N ILE A 63 -8.48 3.53 4.81
CA ILE A 63 -9.40 4.32 3.98
C ILE A 63 -9.20 3.96 2.50
N PHE A 64 -7.96 3.80 2.03
CA PHE A 64 -7.68 3.35 0.67
C PHE A 64 -8.26 1.96 0.37
N GLY A 65 -8.08 1.00 1.29
CA GLY A 65 -8.64 -0.34 1.15
C GLY A 65 -10.17 -0.34 1.10
N LEU A 66 -10.81 0.50 1.90
CA LEU A 66 -12.27 0.73 1.84
C LEU A 66 -12.70 1.29 0.48
N LEU A 67 -12.03 2.34 0.00
CA LEU A 67 -12.36 2.96 -1.29
C LEU A 67 -12.19 1.97 -2.44
N LEU A 68 -11.10 1.20 -2.46
CA LEU A 68 -10.87 0.17 -3.46
C LEU A 68 -11.95 -0.92 -3.43
N SER A 69 -12.48 -1.24 -2.24
CA SER A 69 -13.57 -2.22 -2.09
C SER A 69 -14.86 -1.72 -2.68
N ILE A 70 -15.19 -0.46 -2.41
CA ILE A 70 -16.36 0.18 -3.00
C ILE A 70 -16.22 0.23 -4.52
N ILE A 71 -15.05 0.65 -5.03
CA ILE A 71 -14.78 0.69 -6.47
C ILE A 71 -14.94 -0.69 -7.09
N TYR A 72 -14.39 -1.73 -6.47
CA TYR A 72 -14.54 -3.10 -6.96
C TYR A 72 -16.01 -3.55 -6.99
N MET A 73 -16.75 -3.38 -5.89
CA MET A 73 -18.16 -3.79 -5.82
C MET A 73 -19.06 -3.00 -6.78
N VAL A 74 -18.76 -1.74 -7.07
CA VAL A 74 -19.62 -0.90 -7.94
C VAL A 74 -19.34 -1.15 -9.42
N PHE A 75 -18.06 -1.29 -9.80
CA PHE A 75 -17.67 -1.28 -11.21
C PHE A 75 -17.30 -2.66 -11.77
N PHE A 76 -17.06 -3.65 -10.90
CA PHE A 76 -16.41 -4.90 -11.30
C PHE A 76 -17.11 -6.18 -10.79
N ASP A 77 -18.33 -6.06 -10.25
CA ASP A 77 -19.12 -7.14 -9.61
C ASP A 77 -19.58 -8.27 -10.57
N ASN A 78 -19.37 -8.10 -11.87
CA ASN A 78 -19.87 -9.02 -12.91
C ASN A 78 -18.83 -10.05 -13.42
N VAL A 79 -17.73 -10.28 -12.70
CA VAL A 79 -16.64 -11.18 -13.18
C VAL A 79 -16.76 -12.60 -12.63
N ASP A 80 -16.67 -13.58 -13.53
CA ASP A 80 -16.84 -15.01 -13.23
C ASP A 80 -15.81 -15.56 -12.21
N ARG A 81 -16.33 -16.34 -11.27
CA ARG A 81 -15.76 -16.60 -9.93
C ARG A 81 -14.87 -17.84 -9.82
N TYR A 82 -14.53 -18.48 -10.94
CA TYR A 82 -14.13 -19.88 -10.88
C TYR A 82 -12.64 -20.14 -10.61
N LEU A 83 -11.77 -19.13 -10.60
CA LEU A 83 -10.34 -19.33 -10.33
C LEU A 83 -9.80 -18.24 -9.38
N ILE A 84 -8.89 -18.62 -8.47
CA ILE A 84 -8.01 -17.68 -7.73
C ILE A 84 -7.18 -16.80 -8.70
N LEU A 85 -7.15 -17.21 -9.97
CA LEU A 85 -6.60 -16.52 -11.14
C LEU A 85 -7.66 -16.15 -12.20
N SER A 86 -8.98 -16.21 -11.93
CA SER A 86 -10.00 -15.70 -12.87
C SER A 86 -9.91 -14.18 -12.85
N SER A 87 -8.92 -13.75 -13.59
CA SER A 87 -8.32 -12.46 -13.61
C SER A 87 -9.37 -11.44 -14.02
N ASN A 88 -9.77 -10.61 -13.08
CA ASN A 88 -10.25 -9.30 -13.43
C ASN A 88 -9.02 -8.51 -13.93
N LEU A 89 -8.56 -8.82 -15.16
CA LEU A 89 -7.41 -8.18 -15.80
C LEU A 89 -7.61 -6.67 -15.82
N TYR A 90 -8.85 -6.22 -16.03
CA TYR A 90 -9.20 -4.81 -16.00
C TYR A 90 -8.99 -4.20 -14.62
N PHE A 91 -9.46 -4.83 -13.55
CA PHE A 91 -9.21 -4.36 -12.18
C PHE A 91 -7.73 -4.46 -11.79
N THR A 92 -7.04 -5.52 -12.17
CA THR A 92 -5.60 -5.67 -11.92
C THR A 92 -4.81 -4.58 -12.64
N CYS A 93 -5.13 -4.29 -13.92
CA CYS A 93 -4.53 -3.19 -14.67
C CYS A 93 -4.83 -1.84 -14.02
N PHE A 94 -6.06 -1.62 -13.53
CA PHE A 94 -6.42 -0.42 -12.77
C PHE A 94 -5.55 -0.27 -11.51
N ILE A 95 -5.39 -1.33 -10.73
CA ILE A 95 -4.52 -1.36 -9.54
C ILE A 95 -3.06 -1.08 -9.91
N ILE A 96 -2.56 -1.66 -11.01
CA ILE A 96 -1.19 -1.42 -11.50
C ILE A 96 -1.00 0.06 -11.87
N ILE A 97 -1.93 0.65 -12.62
CA ILE A 97 -1.89 2.07 -13.01
C ILE A 97 -1.93 2.97 -11.77
N LEU A 98 -2.82 2.67 -10.82
CA LEU A 98 -2.95 3.42 -9.57
C LEU A 98 -1.67 3.33 -8.72
N ASN A 99 -1.02 2.17 -8.71
CA ASN A 99 0.25 1.97 -8.00
C ASN A 99 1.40 2.72 -8.68
N LEU A 100 1.47 2.74 -10.01
CA LEU A 100 2.44 3.54 -10.75
C LEU A 100 2.25 5.05 -10.49
N LEU A 101 1.00 5.53 -10.44
CA LEU A 101 0.67 6.90 -10.04
C LEU A 101 1.17 7.19 -8.61
N TYR A 102 1.03 6.23 -7.70
CA TYR A 102 1.53 6.33 -6.33
C TYR A 102 3.05 6.39 -6.23
N LEU A 103 3.74 5.68 -7.11
CA LEU A 103 5.21 5.69 -7.17
C LEU A 103 5.76 6.96 -7.83
N PHE A 104 4.98 7.65 -8.66
CA PHE A 104 5.44 8.81 -9.44
C PHE A 104 6.02 9.94 -8.57
N PRO A 105 5.39 10.36 -7.45
CA PRO A 105 5.97 11.36 -6.55
C PRO A 105 7.32 10.92 -5.97
N SER A 106 7.47 9.63 -5.65
CA SER A 106 8.71 9.09 -5.10
C SER A 106 9.82 9.09 -6.17
N ILE A 107 9.52 8.68 -7.40
CA ILE A 107 10.47 8.72 -8.53
C ILE A 107 10.90 10.17 -8.80
N TYR A 108 9.96 11.11 -8.76
CA TYR A 108 10.23 12.54 -8.96
C TYR A 108 11.13 13.13 -7.86
N ILE A 109 10.84 12.84 -6.58
CA ILE A 109 11.60 13.35 -5.43
C ILE A 109 13.02 12.78 -5.41
N PHE A 110 13.17 11.47 -5.62
CA PHE A 110 14.48 10.82 -5.53
C PHE A 110 15.30 10.92 -6.82
N LYS A 111 14.71 11.41 -7.92
CA LYS A 111 15.29 11.56 -9.27
C LYS A 111 15.98 10.30 -9.82
N ASN A 112 15.77 9.16 -9.18
CA ASN A 112 16.39 7.88 -9.47
C ASN A 112 15.36 6.78 -9.31
N PHE A 113 15.15 6.04 -10.39
CA PHE A 113 14.31 4.86 -10.36
C PHE A 113 15.09 3.70 -9.74
N ARG A 114 14.70 3.27 -8.54
CA ARG A 114 15.30 2.10 -7.88
C ARG A 114 14.39 0.89 -8.06
N PHE A 115 14.97 -0.24 -8.46
CA PHE A 115 14.26 -1.51 -8.60
C PHE A 115 13.52 -1.93 -7.31
N SER A 116 14.03 -1.48 -6.15
CA SER A 116 13.38 -1.62 -4.85
C SER A 116 11.95 -1.07 -4.81
N PHE A 117 11.63 -0.03 -5.58
CA PHE A 117 10.27 0.52 -5.67
C PHE A 117 9.30 -0.42 -6.40
N ILE A 118 9.77 -1.14 -7.42
CA ILE A 118 8.96 -2.17 -8.09
C ILE A 118 8.67 -3.30 -7.11
N ILE A 119 9.70 -3.81 -6.42
CA ILE A 119 9.54 -4.89 -5.43
C ILE A 119 8.56 -4.47 -4.33
N PHE A 120 8.61 -3.21 -3.91
CA PHE A 120 7.71 -2.64 -2.91
C PHE A 120 6.25 -2.55 -3.38
N SER A 121 6.04 -2.34 -4.68
CA SER A 121 4.71 -2.23 -5.27
C SER A 121 4.01 -3.58 -5.51
N LEU A 122 4.78 -4.68 -5.61
CA LEU A 122 4.25 -6.01 -5.89
C LEU A 122 3.25 -6.53 -4.84
N PRO A 123 3.52 -6.46 -3.52
CA PRO A 123 2.55 -6.85 -2.49
C PRO A 123 1.21 -6.11 -2.61
N PHE A 124 1.25 -4.82 -2.96
CA PHE A 124 0.04 -4.02 -3.15
C PHE A 124 -0.79 -4.56 -4.33
N ILE A 125 -0.15 -4.87 -5.45
CA ILE A 125 -0.82 -5.42 -6.65
C ILE A 125 -1.39 -6.82 -6.36
N ILE A 126 -0.64 -7.67 -5.65
CA ILE A 126 -1.09 -9.02 -5.31
C ILE A 126 -2.30 -8.93 -4.36
N ILE A 127 -2.19 -8.14 -3.29
CA ILE A 127 -3.22 -8.05 -2.27
C ILE A 127 -4.49 -7.39 -2.82
N PHE A 128 -4.38 -6.24 -3.47
CA PHE A 128 -5.55 -5.52 -3.95
C PHE A 128 -6.02 -5.97 -5.33
N GLY A 129 -5.14 -6.40 -6.22
CA GLY A 129 -5.53 -6.82 -7.57
C GLY A 129 -6.10 -8.23 -7.61
N TRP A 130 -5.61 -9.15 -6.76
CA TRP A 130 -5.91 -10.58 -6.88
C TRP A 130 -6.59 -11.14 -5.63
N ILE A 131 -6.05 -10.87 -4.44
CA ILE A 131 -6.58 -11.42 -3.18
C ILE A 131 -7.92 -10.77 -2.81
N MET A 132 -7.99 -9.44 -2.90
CA MET A 132 -9.17 -8.67 -2.53
C MET A 132 -10.42 -9.05 -3.36
N PRO A 133 -10.37 -9.13 -4.70
CA PRO A 133 -11.49 -9.61 -5.52
C PRO A 133 -12.07 -10.94 -5.06
N PHE A 134 -11.21 -11.89 -4.68
CA PHE A 134 -11.62 -13.23 -4.22
C PHE A 134 -12.45 -13.18 -2.92
N PHE A 135 -12.19 -12.20 -2.06
CA PHE A 135 -12.89 -12.06 -0.79
C PHE A 135 -14.13 -11.16 -0.85
N ILE A 136 -14.24 -10.30 -1.87
CA ILE A 136 -15.34 -9.35 -2.01
C ILE A 136 -16.49 -9.90 -2.87
N SER A 137 -16.24 -10.89 -3.73
CA SER A 137 -17.24 -11.65 -4.50
C SER A 137 -18.00 -12.69 -3.68
#